data_AF-A0A9P6WRT0-F1
#
_entry.id   AF-A0A9P6WRT0-F1
#
_cell.length_a   1.000
_cell.length_b   1.000
_cell.length_c   1.000
_cell.angle_alpha   90.00
_cell.angle_beta   90.00
_cell.angle_gamma   90.00
#
_symmetry.space_group_name_H-M   'P 1'
#
loop_
_entity.id
_entity.type
_entity.pdbx_description
1 polymer ?
#
loop_
_entity_poly.entity_id
_entity_poly.type
_entity_poly.pdbx_seq_one_letter_code
_entity_poly.pdbx_strand_id
1 'polypeptide(L)'
;MALIEDEEINTTAAYSTVSIGDKNIKALVDSGASKTCMSKALADALELEIDSASENVFTLGNGTKQPALGLIYDVPIEVKEDMEVIG
;
A
#
# COMPACT_ATOMS: atom_id res chain seq x y z
N MET A 1 30.63 19.37 -19.58
CA MET A 1 30.36 18.07 -18.96
C MET A 1 29.62 18.39 -17.68
N ALA A 2 28.29 18.29 -17.69
CA ALA A 2 27.50 18.49 -16.49
C ALA A 2 27.55 17.18 -15.69
N LEU A 3 28.12 17.24 -14.49
CA LEU A 3 27.96 16.19 -13.49
C LEU A 3 26.52 16.33 -12.99
N ILE A 4 25.66 15.37 -13.33
CA ILE A 4 24.40 15.21 -12.64
C ILE A 4 24.81 14.52 -11.34
N GLU A 5 24.88 15.29 -10.26
CA GLU A 5 24.89 14.69 -8.93
C GLU A 5 23.55 13.96 -8.80
N ASP A 6 23.60 12.65 -8.59
CA ASP A 6 22.45 11.87 -8.12
C ASP A 6 22.12 12.43 -6.72
N GLU A 7 21.38 13.53 -6.67
CA GLU A 7 20.65 13.92 -5.48
C GLU A 7 19.77 12.72 -5.13
N GLU A 8 20.17 11.99 -4.10
CA GLU A 8 19.39 10.94 -3.47
C GLU A 8 17.99 11.52 -3.26
N ILE A 9 17.02 11.07 -4.09
CA ILE A 9 15.66 11.58 -3.99
C ILE A 9 15.13 11.06 -2.65
N ASN A 10 15.26 11.87 -1.61
CA ASN A 10 14.61 11.68 -0.32
C ASN A 10 13.11 11.85 -0.55
N THR A 11 12.47 10.82 -1.12
CA THR A 11 11.01 10.80 -1.26
C THR A 11 10.43 10.61 0.13
N THR A 12 9.81 11.66 0.66
CA THR A 12 9.11 11.68 1.95
C THR A 12 7.79 10.91 1.82
N ALA A 13 7.86 9.62 1.56
CA ALA A 13 6.68 8.77 1.52
C ALA A 13 6.08 8.70 2.93
N ALA A 14 4.82 9.12 3.08
CA ALA A 14 4.13 9.07 4.35
C ALA A 14 3.73 7.62 4.65
N TYR A 15 4.11 7.12 5.82
CA TYR A 15 3.73 5.79 6.28
C TYR A 15 2.95 5.90 7.59
N SER A 16 2.08 4.94 7.83
CA SER A 16 1.45 4.72 9.13
C SER A 16 1.56 3.26 9.51
N THR A 17 1.65 2.99 10.80
CA THR A 17 1.43 1.63 11.31
C THR A 17 -0.05 1.45 11.55
N VAL A 18 -0.64 0.43 10.94
CA VAL A 18 -2.03 0.02 11.17
C VAL A 18 -2.06 -1.39 11.74
N SER A 19 -3.08 -1.72 12.50
CA SER A 19 -3.30 -3.08 13.01
C SER A 19 -4.45 -3.73 12.25
N ILE A 20 -4.27 -4.99 11.85
CA ILE A 20 -5.32 -5.83 11.27
C ILE A 20 -5.30 -7.14 12.06
N GLY A 21 -6.32 -7.37 12.88
CA GLY A 21 -6.29 -8.43 13.89
C GLY A 21 -5.14 -8.22 14.88
N ASP A 22 -4.28 -9.21 15.05
CA ASP A 22 -3.11 -9.17 15.93
C ASP A 22 -1.82 -8.70 15.23
N LYS A 23 -1.90 -8.30 13.95
CA LYS A 23 -0.72 -7.98 13.12
C LYS A 23 -0.59 -6.48 12.91
N ASN A 24 0.63 -5.96 13.09
CA ASN A 24 0.97 -4.57 12.75
C ASN A 24 1.55 -4.52 11.34
N ILE A 25 0.98 -3.66 10.49
CA ILE A 25 1.32 -3.50 9.08
C ILE A 25 1.79 -2.06 8.86
N LYS A 26 2.92 -1.91 8.18
CA LYS A 26 3.36 -0.60 7.66
C LYS A 26 2.58 -0.31 6.37
N ALA A 27 1.67 0.65 6.43
CA ALA A 27 0.86 1.09 5.30
C ALA A 27 1.43 2.37 4.70
N LEU A 28 1.49 2.44 3.36
CA LEU A 28 1.77 3.68 2.63
C LEU A 28 0.50 4.53 2.61
N VAL A 29 0.62 5.80 2.99
CA VAL A 29 -0.47 6.78 2.90
C VAL A 29 -0.34 7.50 1.57
N ASP A 30 -1.11 7.05 0.59
CA ASP A 30 -1.10 7.60 -0.77
C ASP A 30 -2.43 8.28 -1.10
N SER A 31 -2.45 9.61 -1.03
CA SER A 31 -3.62 10.41 -1.43
C SER A 31 -3.86 10.46 -2.95
N GLY A 32 -2.88 10.05 -3.76
CA GLY A 32 -3.01 9.93 -5.21
C GLY A 32 -3.66 8.63 -5.67
N ALA A 33 -3.77 7.64 -4.78
CA ALA A 33 -4.42 6.36 -5.08
C ALA A 33 -5.95 6.48 -4.95
N SER A 34 -6.68 6.01 -5.96
CA SER A 34 -8.16 6.00 -5.94
C SER A 34 -8.75 4.85 -5.10
N LYS A 35 -7.93 3.86 -4.74
CA LYS A 35 -8.31 2.64 -4.02
C LYS A 35 -7.15 2.21 -3.13
N THR A 36 -7.48 1.71 -1.94
CA THR A 36 -6.53 0.95 -1.11
C THR A 36 -6.27 -0.41 -1.74
N CYS A 37 -5.03 -0.89 -1.67
CA CYS A 37 -4.66 -2.22 -2.13
C CYS A 37 -3.70 -2.89 -1.14
N MET A 38 -3.61 -4.21 -1.21
CA MET A 38 -2.59 -5.00 -0.52
C MET A 38 -2.06 -6.08 -1.44
N SER A 39 -0.88 -6.60 -1.13
CA SER A 39 -0.32 -7.74 -1.86
C SER A 39 -1.07 -9.03 -1.50
N LYS A 40 -1.05 -10.01 -2.42
CA LYS A 40 -1.60 -11.34 -2.14
C LYS A 40 -0.91 -12.01 -0.94
N ALA A 41 0.42 -11.84 -0.85
CA ALA A 41 1.20 -12.38 0.27
C ALA A 41 0.76 -11.80 1.62
N LEU A 42 0.38 -10.51 1.68
CA LEU A 42 -0.16 -9.92 2.90
C LEU A 42 -1.55 -10.47 3.21
N ALA A 43 -2.44 -10.59 2.21
CA ALA A 43 -3.75 -11.21 2.40
C ALA A 43 -3.62 -12.64 2.93
N ASP A 44 -2.73 -13.45 2.34
CA ASP A 44 -2.43 -14.82 2.79
C ASP A 44 -1.91 -14.85 4.23
N ALA A 45 -0.99 -13.94 4.57
CA ALA A 45 -0.44 -13.84 5.92
C ALA A 45 -1.48 -13.40 6.96
N LEU A 46 -2.54 -12.70 6.53
CA LEU A 46 -3.67 -12.29 7.36
C LEU A 46 -4.83 -13.29 7.31
N GLU A 47 -4.67 -14.40 6.57
CA GLU A 47 -5.72 -15.41 6.36
C GLU A 47 -7.02 -14.82 5.79
N LEU A 48 -6.88 -13.78 4.95
CA LEU A 48 -8.00 -13.13 4.27
C LEU A 48 -8.28 -13.78 2.91
N GLU A 49 -9.57 -13.96 2.61
CA GLU A 49 -10.05 -14.50 1.33
C GLU A 49 -10.55 -13.39 0.41
N ILE A 50 -10.60 -13.70 -0.90
CA ILE A 50 -11.19 -12.80 -1.90
C ILE A 50 -12.70 -13.00 -1.88
N ASP A 51 -13.44 -11.95 -1.55
CA ASP A 51 -14.90 -11.99 -1.46
C ASP A 51 -15.57 -11.83 -2.83
N SER A 52 -14.92 -11.14 -3.77
CA SER A 52 -15.47 -10.94 -5.11
C SER A 52 -14.41 -10.67 -6.18
N ALA A 53 -14.79 -10.89 -7.44
CA ALA A 53 -13.99 -10.50 -8.58
C ALA A 53 -13.82 -8.98 -8.65
N SER A 54 -12.70 -8.52 -9.22
CA SER A 54 -12.38 -7.11 -9.40
C SER A 54 -12.18 -6.80 -10.87
N GLU A 55 -12.74 -5.69 -11.33
CA GLU A 55 -12.43 -5.12 -12.66
C GLU A 55 -11.32 -4.05 -12.59
N ASN A 56 -10.73 -3.83 -11.40
CA ASN A 56 -9.71 -2.80 -11.22
C ASN A 56 -8.37 -3.23 -11.83
N VAL A 57 -7.77 -2.29 -12.57
CA VAL A 57 -6.40 -2.43 -13.11
C VAL A 57 -5.55 -1.30 -12.55
N PHE A 58 -4.52 -1.66 -11.80
CA PHE A 58 -3.58 -0.70 -11.22
C PHE A 58 -2.49 -0.36 -12.23
N THR A 59 -2.12 0.93 -12.30
CA THR A 59 -0.89 1.36 -12.97
C THR A 59 0.17 1.54 -11.90
N LEU A 60 1.24 0.74 -11.96
CA LEU A 60 2.35 0.84 -11.02
C LEU A 60 3.25 2.03 -11.37
N GLY A 61 4.07 2.48 -10.41
CA GLY A 61 5.00 3.61 -10.61
C GLY A 61 6.01 3.41 -11.76
N ASN A 62 6.23 2.17 -12.20
CA ASN A 62 7.04 1.84 -13.38
C ASN A 62 6.24 1.86 -14.71
N GLY A 63 4.99 2.32 -14.70
CA GLY A 63 4.09 2.39 -15.86
C GLY A 63 3.42 1.08 -16.26
N THR A 64 3.75 -0.06 -15.62
CA THR A 64 3.12 -1.34 -15.93
C THR A 64 1.70 -1.41 -15.39
N LYS A 65 0.82 -2.13 -16.09
CA LYS A 65 -0.56 -2.37 -15.69
C LYS A 65 -0.70 -3.77 -15.08
N GLN A 66 -1.28 -3.84 -13.89
CA GLN A 66 -1.49 -5.09 -13.16
C GLN A 66 -2.97 -5.18 -12.75
N PRO A 67 -3.70 -6.23 -13.19
CA PRO A 67 -5.06 -6.44 -12.72
C PRO A 67 -5.07 -6.82 -11.23
N ALA A 68 -6.06 -6.35 -10.50
CA ALA A 68 -6.33 -6.82 -9.15
C ALA A 68 -6.73 -8.31 -9.18
N LEU A 69 -6.32 -9.07 -8.16
CA LEU A 69 -6.74 -10.47 -8.04
C LEU A 69 -8.21 -10.61 -7.61
N GLY A 70 -8.74 -9.61 -6.91
CA GLY A 70 -10.09 -9.58 -6.38
C GLY A 70 -10.28 -8.43 -5.40
N LEU A 71 -11.42 -8.42 -4.71
CA LEU A 71 -11.77 -7.49 -3.65
C LEU A 71 -11.97 -8.24 -2.33
N ILE A 72 -11.52 -7.62 -1.25
CA ILE A 72 -11.76 -8.06 0.12
C ILE A 72 -12.54 -6.95 0.81
N TYR A 73 -13.66 -7.28 1.43
CA TYR A 73 -14.56 -6.35 2.11
C TYR A 73 -14.37 -6.42 3.62
N ASP A 74 -14.77 -5.35 4.31
CA ASP A 74 -14.89 -5.28 5.77
C ASP A 74 -13.64 -5.71 6.56
N VAL A 75 -12.45 -5.45 6.01
CA VAL A 75 -11.17 -5.69 6.71
C VAL A 75 -11.09 -4.75 7.93
N PRO A 76 -10.98 -5.27 9.17
CA PRO A 76 -10.98 -4.45 10.38
C PRO A 76 -9.61 -3.79 10.58
N ILE A 77 -9.43 -2.61 9.98
CA ILE A 77 -8.21 -1.82 10.09
C ILE A 77 -8.32 -0.87 11.29
N GLU A 78 -7.41 -1.02 12.24
CA GLU A 78 -7.24 -0.10 13.37
C GLU A 78 -6.03 0.81 13.14
N VAL A 79 -6.20 2.11 13.35
CA VAL A 79 -5.12 3.08 13.31
C VAL A 79 -4.77 3.45 14.73
N LYS A 80 -3.51 3.26 15.14
CA LYS A 80 -3.05 3.70 16.45
C LYS A 80 -2.78 5.20 16.43
N GLU A 81 -3.01 5.86 17.56
CA GLU A 81 -2.53 7.23 17.78
C GLU A 81 -0.99 7.16 17.76
N ASP A 82 -0.36 7.66 16.68
CA ASP A 82 1.06 8.03 16.51
C ASP A 82 1.53 7.80 15.05
N MET A 83 1.12 8.69 14.14
CA MET A 83 1.56 8.67 12.74
C MET A 83 2.97 9.30 12.63
N GLU A 84 3.95 8.52 12.16
CA GLU A 84 5.32 8.99 11.94
C GLU A 84 5.56 9.33 10.46
N VAL A 85 5.84 10.60 10.16
CA VAL A 85 6.36 11.01 8.84
C VAL A 85 7.86 10.79 8.85
N ILE A 86 8.33 9.77 8.12
CA ILE A 86 9.77 9.50 7.95
C ILE A 86 10.20 10.19 6.66
N GLY A 87 11.13 11.13 6.77
CA GLY A 87 11.70 11.90 5.67
C GLY A 87 13.19 11.67 5.49
#